data_AF-A0A484KYU9-F1
#
_entry.id   AF-A0A484KYU9-F1
#
_cell.length_a   1.000
_cell.length_b   1.000
_cell.length_c   1.000
_cell.angle_alpha   90.00
_cell.angle_beta   90.00
_cell.angle_gamma   90.00
#
_symmetry.space_group_name_H-M   'P 1'
#
loop_
_entity.id
_entity.type
_entity.pdbx_description
1 polymer ?
#
loop_
_entity_poly.entity_id
_entity_poly.type
_entity_poly.pdbx_seq_one_letter_code
_entity_poly.pdbx_strand_id
1 'polypeptide(L)'
;MDLKELKMGYNIDVHDYSVRLKAAQKFLKDGDKVKVIVNLKGRENEFRAKAVELLKQFQIDVGELATLEGKNFKDRNMFIVLVPNKILLQKAQDQPKEND
;
A
#
# COMPACT_ATOMS: atom_id res chain seq x y z
N MET A 1 -2.16 -8.65 -14.43
CA MET A 1 -1.72 -8.67 -13.02
C MET A 1 -0.47 -7.84 -12.99
N ASP A 2 -0.64 -6.56 -12.74
CA ASP A 2 0.37 -5.56 -13.03
C ASP A 2 0.91 -5.00 -11.70
N LEU A 3 2.17 -4.55 -11.71
CA LEU A 3 2.77 -3.95 -10.53
C LEU A 3 2.55 -2.44 -10.55
N LYS A 4 1.69 -1.95 -9.66
CA LYS A 4 1.45 -0.52 -9.45
C LYS A 4 2.39 0.00 -8.38
N GLU A 5 3.26 0.95 -8.73
CA GLU A 5 4.18 1.58 -7.79
C GLU A 5 3.57 2.86 -7.22
N LEU A 6 3.43 2.93 -5.90
CA LEU A 6 2.97 4.10 -5.16
C LEU A 6 4.14 4.70 -4.40
N LYS A 7 4.58 5.89 -4.79
CA LYS A 7 5.63 6.63 -4.09
C LYS A 7 5.01 7.54 -3.05
N MET A 8 5.50 7.46 -1.83
CA MET A 8 5.09 8.27 -0.69
C MET A 8 6.30 9.00 -0.10
N GLY A 9 6.08 10.23 0.36
CA GLY A 9 7.04 10.92 1.20
C GLY A 9 6.91 10.48 2.66
N TYR A 10 8.00 10.54 3.42
CA TYR A 10 7.96 10.33 4.88
C TYR A 10 7.08 11.36 5.60
N ASN A 11 6.85 12.52 4.96
CA ASN A 11 6.01 13.62 5.43
C ASN A 11 4.71 13.75 4.63
N ILE A 12 4.14 12.62 4.18
CA ILE A 12 2.84 12.62 3.51
C ILE A 12 1.76 13.15 4.46
N ASP A 13 0.87 13.98 3.92
CA ASP A 13 -0.28 14.50 4.65
C ASP A 13 -1.36 13.40 4.81
N VAL A 14 -2.17 13.50 5.86
CA VAL A 14 -3.26 12.55 6.13
C VAL A 14 -4.24 12.46 4.96
N HIS A 15 -4.54 13.58 4.31
CA HIS A 15 -5.43 13.60 3.15
C HIS A 15 -4.81 12.84 1.96
N ASP A 16 -3.55 13.10 1.63
CA ASP A 16 -2.86 12.42 0.52
C ASP A 16 -2.69 10.92 0.82
N TYR A 17 -2.36 10.57 2.07
CA TYR A 17 -2.29 9.19 2.53
C TYR A 17 -3.61 8.43 2.27
N SER A 18 -4.75 9.02 2.64
CA SER A 18 -6.06 8.41 2.41
C SER A 18 -6.36 8.20 0.92
N VAL A 19 -6.00 9.16 0.07
CA VAL A 19 -6.14 9.03 -1.40
C VAL A 19 -5.28 7.88 -1.92
N ARG A 20 -4.03 7.77 -1.48
CA ARG A 20 -3.12 6.68 -1.88
C ARG A 20 -3.59 5.31 -1.37
N LEU A 21 -4.12 5.25 -0.15
CA LEU A 21 -4.68 4.04 0.44
C LEU A 21 -5.87 3.55 -0.38
N LYS A 22 -6.82 4.43 -0.70
CA LYS A 22 -7.97 4.09 -1.55
C LYS A 22 -7.53 3.62 -2.94
N ALA A 23 -6.53 4.27 -3.53
CA ALA A 23 -5.97 3.85 -4.80
C ALA A 23 -5.35 2.44 -4.71
N ALA A 24 -4.54 2.16 -3.68
CA ALA A 24 -3.97 0.83 -3.45
C ALA A 24 -5.06 -0.23 -3.29
N GLN A 25 -6.05 0.00 -2.43
CA GLN A 25 -7.17 -0.91 -2.23
C GLN A 25 -7.93 -1.18 -3.53
N LYS A 26 -8.11 -0.15 -4.38
CA LYS A 26 -8.73 -0.32 -5.70
C LYS A 26 -7.90 -1.20 -6.63
N PHE A 27 -6.59 -0.96 -6.74
CA PHE A 27 -5.69 -1.80 -7.53
C PHE A 27 -5.68 -3.25 -7.03
N LEU A 28 -5.62 -3.41 -5.71
CA LEU A 28 -5.67 -4.73 -5.10
C LEU A 28 -6.98 -5.44 -5.44
N LYS A 29 -8.13 -4.76 -5.36
CA LYS A 29 -9.45 -5.30 -5.76
C LYS A 29 -9.57 -5.62 -7.25
N ASP A 30 -8.80 -4.95 -8.10
CA ASP A 30 -8.73 -5.25 -9.54
C ASP A 30 -7.88 -6.49 -9.84
N GLY A 31 -7.05 -6.90 -8.86
CA GLY A 31 -6.12 -8.01 -8.98
C GLY A 31 -4.68 -7.58 -9.27
N ASP A 32 -4.37 -6.28 -9.19
CA ASP A 32 -3.01 -5.77 -9.35
C ASP A 32 -2.19 -5.82 -8.05
N LYS A 33 -0.88 -5.96 -8.21
CA LYS A 33 0.07 -5.86 -7.10
C LYS A 33 0.38 -4.39 -6.83
N VAL A 34 0.56 -4.03 -5.56
CA VAL A 34 0.89 -2.65 -5.18
C VAL A 34 2.22 -2.63 -4.44
N LYS A 35 3.16 -1.84 -4.95
CA LYS A 35 4.45 -1.60 -4.31
C LYS A 35 4.50 -0.18 -3.77
N VAL A 36 4.45 -0.05 -2.46
CA VAL A 36 4.53 1.25 -1.78
C VAL A 36 5.97 1.54 -1.45
N ILE A 37 6.49 2.68 -1.91
CA ILE A 37 7.89 3.09 -1.81
C ILE A 37 7.95 4.39 -1.03
N VAL A 38 8.74 4.42 0.05
CA VAL A 38 9.08 5.62 0.79
C VAL A 38 10.54 5.98 0.49
N ASN A 39 10.72 7.14 -0.12
CA ASN A 39 12.05 7.71 -0.39
C ASN A 39 12.49 8.57 0.80
N LEU A 40 13.57 8.17 1.46
CA LEU A 40 14.28 9.00 2.44
C LEU A 40 15.43 9.70 1.73
N LYS A 41 15.51 11.04 1.81
CA LYS A 41 16.70 11.76 1.34
C LYS A 41 17.71 11.81 2.49
N GLY A 42 18.99 11.60 2.22
CA GLY A 42 20.00 11.16 3.22
C GLY A 42 20.09 11.89 4.57
N ARG A 43 19.60 13.13 4.70
CA ARG A 43 19.48 13.84 5.99
C ARG A 43 18.34 13.33 6.88
N GLU A 44 17.47 12.46 6.37
CA GLU A 44 16.25 11.99 7.02
C GLU A 44 16.41 10.60 7.65
N ASN A 45 17.65 10.16 7.93
CA ASN A 45 17.91 8.85 8.52
C ASN A 45 17.23 8.68 9.89
N GLU A 46 16.99 9.78 10.62
CA GLU A 46 16.22 9.80 11.87
C GLU A 46 14.73 9.44 11.65
N PHE A 47 14.15 9.80 10.50
CA PHE A 47 12.76 9.51 10.15
C PHE A 47 12.56 8.10 9.58
N ARG A 48 13.61 7.29 9.53
CA ARG A 48 13.53 5.89 9.10
C ARG A 48 12.51 5.11 9.94
N ALA A 49 12.48 5.32 11.25
CA ALA A 49 11.50 4.68 12.13
C ALA A 49 10.06 5.06 11.73
N LYS A 50 9.82 6.35 11.49
CA LYS A 50 8.52 6.88 11.03
C LYS A 50 8.11 6.31 9.67
N ALA A 51 9.05 6.19 8.73
CA ALA A 51 8.79 5.59 7.42
C ALA A 51 8.41 4.11 7.52
N VAL A 52 9.08 3.34 8.39
CA VAL A 52 8.71 1.93 8.65
C VAL A 52 7.33 1.84 9.26
N GLU A 53 7.03 2.69 10.24
CA GLU A 53 5.73 2.73 10.88
C GLU A 53 4.62 3.09 9.88
N LEU A 54 4.85 4.07 9.01
CA LEU A 54 3.91 4.43 7.95
C LEU A 54 3.65 3.28 6.98
N LEU A 55 4.69 2.55 6.57
CA LEU A 55 4.53 1.37 5.72
C LEU A 55 3.76 0.24 6.43
N LYS A 56 4.02 0.04 7.73
CA LYS A 56 3.26 -0.93 8.55
C LYS A 56 1.81 -0.52 8.72
N GLN A 57 1.54 0.75 9.03
CA GLN A 57 0.18 1.30 9.11
C GLN A 57 -0.55 1.09 7.79
N PHE A 58 0.09 1.41 6.66
CA PHE A 58 -0.49 1.19 5.33
C PHE A 58 -0.86 -0.28 5.08
N GLN A 59 0.00 -1.21 5.48
CA GLN A 59 -0.31 -2.63 5.40
C GLN A 59 -1.51 -3.01 6.27
N ILE A 60 -1.61 -2.48 7.50
CA ILE A 60 -2.71 -2.76 8.42
C ILE A 60 -4.03 -2.18 7.89
N ASP A 61 -4.01 -0.95 7.37
CA ASP A 61 -5.16 -0.28 6.75
C ASP A 61 -5.66 -1.03 5.50
N VAL A 62 -4.75 -1.59 4.70
CA VAL A 62 -5.12 -2.47 3.58
C VAL A 62 -5.74 -3.77 4.11
N GLY A 63 -5.25 -4.29 5.24
CA GLY A 63 -5.81 -5.43 5.93
C GLY A 63 -5.79 -6.69 5.08
N GLU A 64 -6.88 -7.47 5.14
CA GLU A 64 -6.98 -8.77 4.46
C GLU A 64 -7.11 -8.68 2.93
N LEU A 65 -7.37 -7.48 2.39
CA LEU A 65 -7.47 -7.24 0.94
C LEU A 65 -6.16 -7.61 0.21
N ALA A 66 -5.03 -7.51 0.91
CA ALA A 66 -3.74 -7.89 0.39
C ALA A 66 -2.89 -8.62 1.43
N THR A 67 -1.96 -9.43 0.93
CA THR A 67 -0.93 -10.06 1.75
C THR A 67 0.41 -9.38 1.46
N LEU A 68 1.26 -9.28 2.48
CA LEU A 68 2.62 -8.79 2.30
C LEU A 68 3.47 -9.86 1.61
N GLU A 69 3.90 -9.59 0.38
CA GLU A 69 4.79 -10.47 -0.40
C GLU A 69 6.26 -10.18 -0.09
N GLY A 70 6.61 -8.91 0.06
CA GLY A 70 8.00 -8.49 0.30
C GLY A 70 8.09 -7.15 1.01
N LYS A 71 9.13 -6.99 1.82
CA LYS A 71 9.44 -5.71 2.48
C LYS A 71 10.94 -5.49 2.52
N ASN A 72 11.34 -4.27 2.16
CA ASN A 72 12.72 -3.84 2.19
C ASN A 72 12.80 -2.56 3.02
N PHE A 73 13.36 -2.71 4.22
CA PHE A 73 13.59 -1.61 5.16
C PHE A 73 15.07 -1.33 5.39
N LYS A 74 15.98 -2.10 4.77
CA LYS A 74 17.42 -2.00 5.00
C LYS A 74 18.08 -0.90 4.17
N ASP A 75 17.55 -0.65 2.98
CA ASP A 75 18.09 0.30 2.02
C ASP A 75 17.55 1.72 2.17
N ARG A 76 18.22 2.68 1.52
CA ARG A 76 17.75 4.07 1.40
C ARG A 76 16.38 4.19 0.73
N ASN A 77 16.02 3.18 -0.06
CA ASN A 77 14.71 3.03 -0.68
C ASN A 77 13.91 2.01 0.11
N MET A 78 13.09 2.48 1.04
CA MET A 78 12.21 1.61 1.79
C MET A 78 10.97 1.29 0.96
N PHE A 79 10.57 0.03 0.89
CA PHE A 79 9.34 -0.33 0.21
C PHE A 79 8.70 -1.60 0.76
N ILE A 80 7.39 -1.72 0.56
CA ILE A 80 6.65 -2.96 0.76
C ILE A 80 5.91 -3.32 -0.54
N VAL A 81 5.78 -4.62 -0.79
CA VAL A 81 5.02 -5.18 -1.90
C VAL A 81 3.83 -5.92 -1.31
N LEU A 82 2.65 -5.47 -1.70
CA LEU A 82 1.36 -6.03 -1.32
C LEU A 82 0.77 -6.74 -2.54
N VAL A 83 0.39 -8.00 -2.34
CA VAL A 83 -0.29 -8.80 -3.36
C VAL A 83 -1.74 -8.97 -3.00
N PRO A 84 -2.66 -8.84 -3.96
CA PRO A 84 -4.08 -8.92 -3.66
C PRO A 84 -4.48 -10.34 -3.33
N ASN A 85 -5.37 -10.47 -2.35
CA ASN A 85 -5.87 -11.77 -1.93
C ASN A 85 -6.89 -12.28 -2.96
N LYS A 86 -6.47 -13.26 -3.77
CA LYS A 86 -7.26 -13.86 -4.85
C LYS A 86 -8.62 -14.42 -4.38
N ILE A 87 -8.72 -14.82 -3.11
CA ILE A 87 -9.96 -15.31 -2.49
C ILE A 87 -10.99 -14.17 -2.36
N LEU A 88 -10.55 -12.98 -1.96
CA LEU A 88 -11.42 -11.81 -1.79
C LEU A 88 -11.77 -11.13 -3.12
N LEU A 89 -10.90 -11.25 -4.13
CA LEU A 89 -11.18 -10.72 -5.47
C LEU A 89 -12.43 -11.32 -6.11
N GLN A 90 -12.63 -12.63 -5.95
CA GLN A 90 -13.83 -13.31 -6.44
C GLN A 90 -15.10 -12.87 -5.72
N LYS A 91 -15.03 -12.51 -4.42
CA LYS A 91 -16.19 -12.01 -3.67
C LYS A 91 -16.55 -10.57 -3.99
N ALA A 92 -15.58 -9.72 -4.33
CA ALA A 92 -15.84 -8.31 -4.62
C ALA A 92 -16.50 -8.07 -6.00
N GLN A 93 -16.34 -9.00 -6.93
CA GLN A 93 -16.97 -8.94 -8.26
C GLN A 93 -18.42 -9.44 -8.26
N ASP A 94 -18.86 -10.09 -7.17
CA ASP A 94 -20.20 -10.66 -7.00
C ASP A 94 -21.08 -9.85 -6.02
N GLN A 95 -20.72 -8.60 -5.71
CA GLN A 95 -21.68 -7.68 -5.08
C GLN A 95 -22.47 -6.97 -6.20
N PRO A 96 -23.71 -7.41 -6.52
CA PRO A 96 -24.61 -6.55 -7.26
C PRO A 96 -24.74 -5.24 -6.48
N LYS A 97 -24.55 -4.13 -7.18
CA LYS A 97 -24.93 -2.81 -6.66
C LYS A 97 -26.45 -2.86 -6.43
N GLU A 98 -26.88 -3.14 -5.21
CA GLU A 98 -28.28 -3.04 -4.81
C GLU A 98 -28.54 -1.63 -4.25
N ASN A 99 -29.49 -0.95 -4.92
CA ASN A 99 -30.26 0.26 -4.62
C ASN A 99 -29.51 1.60 -4.47
N ASP A 100 -29.97 2.71 -5.06
CA ASP A 100 -31.34 3.19 -5.37
C ASP A 100 -31.48 3.70 -6.83
#